data_AF-A0A1E3H0I2-F1
#
_entry.id   AF-A0A1E3H0I2-F1
#
_cell.length_a   1.000
_cell.length_b   1.000
_cell.length_c   1.000
_cell.angle_alpha   90.00
_cell.angle_beta   90.00
_cell.angle_gamma   90.00
#
_symmetry.space_group_name_H-M   'P 1'
#
loop_
_entity.id
_entity.type
_entity.pdbx_description
1 polymer ?
#
loop_
_entity_poly.entity_id
_entity_poly.type
_entity_poly.pdbx_seq_one_letter_code
_entity_poly.pdbx_strand_id
1 'polypeptide(L)'
;MDIELAVDAMLLAEHVDHLVLFSGDGDFRALVEAVQRKGRKVSVVSTLQTQPAMVADELRRQADFFIDLATLSGKIGRDPHERTVRAVDRGPAVDDNDDED
;
A
#
# COMPACT_ATOMS: atom_id res chain seq x y z
N MET A 1 0.81 -4.98 11.56
CA MET A 1 0.27 -5.22 10.22
C MET A 1 1.26 -6.00 9.36
N ASP A 2 2.53 -5.59 9.24
CA ASP A 2 3.48 -6.19 8.28
C ASP A 2 3.77 -7.67 8.53
N ILE A 3 3.82 -8.09 9.80
CA ILE A 3 4.00 -9.50 10.19
C ILE A 3 2.81 -10.35 9.73
N GLU A 4 1.58 -9.92 10.01
CA GLU A 4 0.36 -10.65 9.64
C GLU A 4 0.25 -10.77 8.11
N LEU A 5 0.54 -9.67 7.40
CA LEU A 5 0.55 -9.66 5.94
C LEU A 5 1.59 -10.62 5.37
N ALA A 6 2.79 -10.67 5.95
CA ALA A 6 3.83 -11.59 5.51
C ALA A 6 3.45 -13.05 5.76
N VAL A 7 2.86 -13.35 6.93
CA VAL A 7 2.36 -14.69 7.26
C VAL A 7 1.27 -15.12 6.27
N ASP A 8 0.26 -14.28 6.05
CA ASP A 8 -0.85 -14.57 5.13
C ASP A 8 -0.37 -14.74 3.69
N ALA A 9 0.53 -13.87 3.22
CA ALA A 9 1.13 -13.99 1.89
C ALA A 9 1.86 -15.32 1.70
N MET A 10 2.60 -15.78 2.71
CA MET A 10 3.33 -17.05 2.65
C MET A 10 2.40 -18.27 2.67
N LEU A 11 1.28 -18.21 3.39
CA LEU A 11 0.25 -19.25 3.39
C LEU A 11 -0.50 -19.28 2.04
N LEU A 12 -0.83 -18.12 1.50
CA LEU A 12 -1.50 -17.99 0.20
C LEU A 12 -0.62 -18.43 -0.97
N ALA A 13 0.70 -18.23 -0.88
CA ALA A 13 1.65 -18.62 -1.93
C ALA A 13 1.66 -20.13 -2.26
N GLU A 14 1.04 -20.98 -1.44
CA GLU A 14 0.87 -22.40 -1.74
C GLU A 14 -0.32 -22.66 -2.69
N HIS A 15 -1.26 -21.73 -2.75
CA HIS A 15 -2.57 -21.90 -3.38
C HIS A 15 -2.79 -21.00 -4.59
N VAL A 16 -1.94 -19.99 -4.80
CA VAL A 16 -2.06 -19.05 -5.92
C VAL A 16 -0.77 -18.99 -6.74
N ASP A 17 -0.90 -18.66 -8.02
CA ASP A 17 0.24 -18.52 -8.92
C ASP A 17 0.85 -17.11 -8.88
N HIS A 18 0.06 -16.12 -8.48
CA HIS A 18 0.45 -14.70 -8.52
C HIS A 18 -0.16 -13.94 -7.33
N LEU A 19 0.70 -13.25 -6.57
CA LEU A 19 0.30 -12.32 -5.52
C LEU A 19 0.41 -10.86 -6.00
N VAL A 20 -0.56 -10.04 -5.62
CA VAL A 20 -0.54 -8.59 -5.85
C VAL A 20 -0.40 -7.89 -4.50
N LEU A 21 0.79 -7.33 -4.23
CA LEU A 21 1.12 -6.65 -2.98
C LEU A 21 0.94 -5.13 -3.14
N PHE A 22 0.01 -4.56 -2.38
CA PHE A 22 -0.15 -3.12 -2.28
C PHE A 22 0.70 -2.60 -1.13
N SER A 23 1.96 -2.26 -1.42
CA SER A 23 2.89 -1.71 -0.44
C SER A 23 4.05 -0.99 -1.13
N GLY A 24 4.59 0.03 -0.47
CA GLY A 24 5.83 0.68 -0.85
C GLY A 24 7.03 0.35 0.05
N ASP A 25 6.81 -0.46 1.09
CA ASP A 25 7.81 -0.70 2.14
C ASP A 25 8.90 -1.69 1.72
N GLY A 26 10.16 -1.27 1.85
CA GLY A 26 11.35 -2.07 1.53
C GLY A 26 11.46 -3.36 2.34
N ASP A 27 10.86 -3.41 3.54
CA ASP A 27 10.90 -4.59 4.42
C ASP A 27 10.25 -5.83 3.77
N PHE A 28 9.33 -5.64 2.81
CA PHE A 28 8.73 -6.74 2.06
C PHE A 28 9.64 -7.32 0.98
N ARG A 29 10.82 -6.77 0.71
CA ARG A 29 11.76 -7.31 -0.28
C ARG A 29 12.02 -8.81 -0.04
N ALA A 30 12.29 -9.17 1.22
CA ALA A 30 12.57 -10.55 1.60
C ALA A 30 11.35 -11.48 1.41
N LEU A 31 10.14 -10.96 1.66
CA LEU A 31 8.89 -11.68 1.41
C LEU A 31 8.72 -11.96 -0.09
N VAL A 32 8.88 -10.94 -0.94
CA VAL A 32 8.78 -11.10 -2.41
C VAL A 32 9.77 -12.15 -2.91
N GLU A 33 11.02 -12.08 -2.45
CA GLU A 33 12.06 -13.04 -2.80
C GLU A 33 11.69 -14.48 -2.36
N ALA A 34 11.15 -14.65 -1.16
CA ALA A 34 10.71 -15.95 -0.65
C ALA A 34 9.52 -16.54 -1.44
N VAL A 35 8.56 -15.70 -1.80
CA VAL A 35 7.40 -16.09 -2.63
C VAL A 35 7.85 -16.51 -4.04
N GLN A 36 8.81 -15.79 -4.63
CA GLN A 36 9.38 -16.14 -5.94
C GLN A 36 10.14 -17.46 -5.92
N ARG A 37 10.86 -17.77 -4.83
CA ARG A 37 11.52 -19.08 -4.65
C ARG A 37 10.52 -20.24 -4.63
N LYS A 38 9.27 -20.00 -4.23
CA LYS A 38 8.16 -20.97 -4.33
C LYS A 38 7.59 -21.07 -5.77
N GLY A 39 8.21 -20.41 -6.75
CA GLY A 39 7.77 -20.42 -8.14
C GLY A 39 6.59 -19.51 -8.44
N ARG A 40 6.23 -18.61 -7.51
CA ARG A 40 5.08 -17.71 -7.65
C ARG A 40 5.52 -16.35 -8.19
N LYS A 41 4.60 -15.67 -8.87
CA LYS A 41 4.80 -14.30 -9.33
C LYS A 41 4.34 -13.30 -8.30
N VAL A 42 4.99 -12.13 -8.25
CA VAL A 42 4.58 -11.02 -7.40
C VAL A 42 4.52 -9.73 -8.20
N SER A 43 3.34 -9.08 -8.18
CA SER A 43 3.19 -7.69 -8.62
C SER A 43 3.18 -6.78 -7.40
N VAL A 44 3.99 -5.73 -7.41
CA VAL A 44 3.94 -4.66 -6.41
C VAL A 44 3.17 -3.48 -6.98
N VAL A 45 2.21 -2.98 -6.21
CA VAL A 45 1.42 -1.80 -6.52
C VAL A 45 1.77 -0.70 -5.52
N SER A 46 2.34 0.40 -6.00
CA SER A 46 2.66 1.59 -5.20
C SER A 46 2.80 2.81 -6.12
N THR A 47 3.15 3.98 -5.61
CA THR A 47 3.28 5.20 -6.42
C THR A 47 4.72 5.69 -6.47
N LEU A 48 5.16 6.11 -7.67
CA LEU A 48 6.42 6.83 -7.90
C LEU A 48 6.23 8.35 -7.94
N GLN A 49 4.99 8.82 -8.03
CA GLN A 49 4.66 10.21 -8.32
C GLN A 49 4.58 11.12 -7.08
N THR A 50 4.88 10.58 -5.90
CA THR A 50 4.91 11.33 -4.64
C THR A 50 6.31 11.84 -4.34
N GLN A 51 6.42 12.90 -3.54
CA GLN A 51 7.69 13.36 -2.97
C GLN A 51 7.60 13.30 -1.44
N PRO A 52 8.37 12.41 -0.78
CA PRO A 52 9.24 11.36 -1.37
C PRO A 52 8.44 10.24 -2.06
N ALA A 53 9.11 9.47 -2.93
CA ALA A 53 8.50 8.30 -3.57
C ALA A 53 8.07 7.30 -2.50
N MET A 54 6.83 6.79 -2.59
CA MET A 54 6.30 5.89 -1.58
C MET A 54 6.91 4.49 -1.66
N VAL A 55 7.49 4.10 -2.81
CA VAL A 55 8.08 2.77 -3.00
C VAL A 55 9.60 2.76 -2.80
N ALA A 56 10.08 1.82 -2.01
CA ALA A 56 11.51 1.50 -1.91
C ALA A 56 12.03 0.88 -3.22
N ASP A 57 13.16 1.38 -3.74
CA ASP A 57 13.71 0.94 -5.03
C ASP A 57 14.06 -0.56 -5.02
N GLU A 58 14.51 -1.10 -3.88
CA GLU A 58 14.80 -2.53 -3.73
C GLU A 58 13.56 -3.41 -3.85
N LEU A 59 12.43 -3.00 -3.26
CA LEU A 59 11.16 -3.72 -3.39
C LEU A 59 10.69 -3.71 -4.85
N ARG A 60 10.73 -2.53 -5.48
CA ARG A 60 10.34 -2.35 -6.89
C ARG A 60 11.15 -3.26 -7.82
N ARG A 61 12.46 -3.37 -7.60
CA ARG A 61 13.36 -4.20 -8.41
C ARG A 61 13.20 -5.69 -8.14
N GLN A 62 12.82 -6.08 -6.92
CA GLN A 62 12.61 -7.47 -6.55
C GLN A 62 11.32 -8.04 -7.16
N ALA A 63 10.28 -7.23 -7.33
CA ALA A 63 8.99 -7.66 -7.88
C ALA A 63 9.10 -8.11 -9.36
N ASP A 64 8.27 -9.07 -9.76
CA ASP A 64 8.19 -9.47 -11.17
C ASP A 64 7.56 -8.37 -12.03
N PHE A 65 6.56 -7.67 -11.47
CA PHE A 65 5.91 -6.55 -12.11
C PHE A 65 5.72 -5.42 -11.11
N PHE A 66 5.85 -4.18 -11.59
CA PHE A 66 5.50 -2.99 -10.83
C PHE A 66 4.36 -2.24 -11.51
N ILE A 67 3.35 -1.88 -10.74
CA ILE A 67 2.19 -1.12 -11.21
C ILE A 67 2.16 0.20 -10.44
N ASP A 68 2.30 1.31 -11.16
CA ASP A 68 2.17 2.63 -10.56
C ASP A 68 0.68 2.91 -10.28
N LEU A 69 0.32 2.99 -8.99
CA LEU A 69 -1.04 3.23 -8.53
C LEU A 69 -1.63 4.52 -9.12
N ALA A 70 -0.80 5.54 -9.40
CA ALA A 70 -1.27 6.78 -10.01
C ALA A 70 -1.90 6.54 -11.40
N THR A 71 -1.42 5.54 -12.14
CA THR A 71 -1.97 5.17 -13.46
C THR A 71 -3.36 4.52 -13.38
N LEU A 72 -3.74 4.02 -12.19
CA LEU A 72 -5.05 3.43 -11.94
C LEU A 72 -6.09 4.47 -11.50
N SER A 73 -5.67 5.68 -11.15
CA SER A 73 -6.55 6.73 -10.59
C SER A 73 -7.79 7.00 -11.45
N GLY A 74 -7.67 7.02 -12.78
CA GLY A 74 -8.82 7.22 -13.67
C GLY A 74 -9.83 6.06 -13.71
N LYS A 75 -9.49 4.89 -13.18
CA LYS A 75 -10.35 3.69 -13.15
C LYS A 75 -10.93 3.39 -11.77
N ILE A 76 -10.15 3.63 -10.71
CA ILE A 76 -10.50 3.26 -9.33
C ILE A 76 -10.53 4.45 -8.37
N GLY A 77 -10.16 5.64 -8.85
CA GLY A 77 -10.19 6.86 -8.06
C GLY A 77 -11.61 7.24 -7.71
N ARG A 78 -11.80 7.67 -6.46
CA ARG A 78 -13.07 8.25 -6.03
C ARG A 78 -13.30 9.57 -6.72
N ASP A 79 -14.56 9.88 -6.98
CA ASP A 79 -14.96 11.20 -7.48
C ASP A 79 -14.43 12.27 -6.50
N PRO A 80 -13.71 13.30 -6.97
CA PRO A 80 -13.27 14.41 -6.13
C PRO A 80 -14.41 15.03 -5.30
N HIS A 81 -15.64 15.03 -5.82
CA HIS A 81 -16.82 15.56 -5.13
C HIS A 81 -17.28 14.68 -3.95
N GLU A 82 -16.91 13.40 -3.89
CA GLU A 82 -17.17 12.55 -2.73
C GLU A 82 -16.16 12.81 -1.58
N ARG A 83 -14.97 13.34 -1.89
CA ARG A 83 -13.95 13.64 -0.86
C ARG A 83 -14.37 14.80 0.05
N THR A 84 -15.06 15.80 -0.49
CA THR A 84 -15.48 16.97 0.29
C THR A 84 -16.50 16.60 1.37
N VAL A 85 -17.38 15.62 1.12
CA VAL A 85 -18.44 15.24 2.06
C VAL A 85 -17.87 14.65 3.36
N ARG A 86 -16.74 13.91 3.30
CA ARG A 86 -16.12 13.30 4.49
C ARG A 86 -15.24 14.26 5.29
N ALA A 87 -14.69 15.30 4.67
CA ALA A 87 -13.89 16.30 5.38
C ALA A 87 -14.77 17.16 6.32
N VAL A 88 -16.04 17.36 5.96
CA VAL A 88 -17.02 18.13 6.74
C VAL A 88 -17.54 17.35 7.95
N ASP A 89 -17.48 16.01 7.94
CA ASP A 89 -17.98 15.14 9.03
C ASP A 89 -16.95 14.91 10.15
N ARG A 90 -15.69 15.31 9.97
CA ARG A 90 -14.77 15.53 11.10
C ARG A 90 -15.08 16.91 11.69
N GLY A 91 -16.03 16.96 12.62
CA GLY A 91 -16.27 18.15 13.43
C GLY A 91 -14.99 18.68 14.08
N PRO A 92 -14.93 19.99 14.41
CA PRO A 92 -13.76 20.59 15.01
C PRO A 92 -13.40 19.85 16.31
N ALA A 93 -12.12 19.54 16.49
CA ALA A 93 -11.60 19.11 17.78
C ALA A 93 -11.96 20.21 18.79
N VAL A 94 -12.76 19.85 19.79
CA VAL A 94 -13.06 20.72 20.92
C VAL A 94 -11.73 20.99 21.62
N ASP A 95 -11.29 22.24 21.56
CA ASP A 95 -10.09 22.71 22.25
C ASP A 95 -10.51 22.92 23.72
N ASP A 96 -10.29 21.90 24.56
CA ASP A 96 -10.47 21.99 26.01
C ASP A 96 -9.33 22.83 26.62
N ASN A 97 -9.30 24.12 26.27
CA ASN A 97 -8.48 25.15 26.91
C ASN A 97 -9.40 26.19 27.57
N ASP A 98 -10.20 25.74 28.53
CA ASP A 98 -10.79 26.61 29.55
C ASP A 98 -10.27 26.13 30.90
N ASP A 99 -9.30 26.87 31.46
CA ASP A 99 -9.14 27.12 32.89
C ASP A 99 -8.00 28.15 33.09
N GLU A 100 -8.31 29.43 32.81
CA GLU A 100 -7.68 30.57 33.50
C GLU A 100 -8.60 30.95 34.68
N ASP A 101 -8.12 30.76 35.91
CA ASP A 101 -8.19 31.71 37.05
C ASP A 101 -7.40 31.19 38.28
#